data_AF-A0A8X8ZS37-F1
#
_entry.id   AF-A0A8X8ZS37-F1
#
_cell.length_a   1.000
_cell.length_b   1.000
_cell.length_c   1.000
_cell.angle_alpha   90.00
_cell.angle_beta   90.00
_cell.angle_gamma   90.00
#
_symmetry.space_group_name_H-M   'P 1'
#
loop_
_entity.id
_entity.type
_entity.pdbx_description
1 polymer ?
#
loop_
_entity_poly.entity_id
_entity_poly.type
_entity_poly.pdbx_seq_one_letter_code
_entity_poly.pdbx_strand_id
1 'polypeptide(L)'
;MVPISPSQTPRSSDKAGRDLRSGEGSFNGRPDKEKGVNVQVIVRCRPLSEDEARIHTPVVISCNDNKREVCAVQTIANKQIDRTFLFDKNGEYPSDAGVIPRAVRQIFDILEAQHAEYSMKVTFLELYNEEISDLLAPEETSKFPEDKSKKPIALMEDGKGGVFVRGLEEEIAMSERIERMELDLDSRDKQLAELQDLYNSQQQSTAELSDKLEKTELFKGITSEADALLHDLQHSLQSQEKKLTAYAEQQREAHNRAVETTRSISQITVNFFRTLDGHASMLGQIFEEAQTNNDQKLSELEKKFEECAAHEEKQLLAKVAELLAGSNARKKKLVKCAIVELRESTASRTSKLQQEMSTMQETTGSIKAEWTSYTQSAESHFLEDTASVQIGKGDMEDVLHKCMEQAKLGAQQWKSAQESLLHLEKTNVASVDEIVRGGMDTIDILRGRFSSAVSSALEDTDTGSQNLLSSIDRSLQLDHEACGNLDSMIVPCCGDLRDLNSGHYHKIVEITENAGKCLLEEYTVDQPSCSTPKKRPINPSSVTSIEELRTPSFEELLSVFWDAKSSKQANGDAKHILEAAVAMRDSRVPLTALN
;
A
#
# COMPACT_ATOMS: atom_id res chain seq x y z
N MET A 1 -31.37 -21.74 -23.42
CA MET A 1 -31.82 -22.57 -24.56
C MET A 1 -32.19 -21.60 -25.67
N VAL A 2 -31.51 -21.72 -26.84
CA VAL A 2 -31.72 -21.01 -28.13
C VAL A 2 -31.21 -19.54 -28.18
N PRO A 3 -30.47 -19.10 -29.23
CA PRO A 3 -29.37 -19.77 -29.94
C PRO A 3 -28.21 -18.82 -30.35
N ILE A 4 -27.13 -19.47 -30.78
CA ILE A 4 -25.93 -18.95 -31.44
C ILE A 4 -26.24 -18.60 -32.91
N SER A 5 -25.65 -17.51 -33.42
CA SER A 5 -25.42 -17.29 -34.86
C SER A 5 -23.95 -16.90 -35.10
N PRO A 6 -23.20 -17.62 -35.97
CA PRO A 6 -21.81 -17.34 -36.28
C PRO A 6 -21.67 -16.50 -37.56
N SER A 7 -20.89 -15.42 -37.48
CA SER A 7 -20.47 -14.64 -38.65
C SER A 7 -19.35 -15.35 -39.40
N GLN A 8 -19.64 -15.67 -40.66
CA GLN A 8 -18.73 -16.26 -41.63
C GLN A 8 -17.76 -15.18 -42.14
N THR A 9 -16.46 -15.47 -42.11
CA THR A 9 -15.46 -14.82 -42.97
C THR A 9 -14.86 -15.86 -43.92
N PRO A 10 -14.63 -15.54 -45.20
CA PRO A 10 -14.21 -16.54 -46.18
C PRO A 10 -12.72 -16.87 -46.00
N ARG A 11 -12.42 -18.15 -45.76
CA ARG A 11 -11.08 -18.72 -45.93
C ARG A 11 -10.78 -18.89 -47.42
N SER A 12 -9.77 -18.17 -47.91
CA SER A 12 -9.08 -18.52 -49.16
C SER A 12 -7.95 -19.50 -48.83
N SER A 13 -8.18 -20.77 -49.14
CA SER A 13 -7.15 -21.78 -49.30
C SER A 13 -6.60 -21.69 -50.72
N ASP A 14 -5.29 -21.47 -50.88
CA ASP A 14 -4.56 -22.09 -51.98
C ASP A 14 -3.08 -22.27 -51.63
N LYS A 15 -2.64 -23.53 -51.76
CA LYS A 15 -1.25 -23.96 -51.72
C LYS A 15 -0.71 -23.94 -53.15
N ALA A 16 0.34 -23.17 -53.39
CA ALA A 16 1.35 -23.44 -54.42
C ALA A 16 2.68 -22.96 -53.81
N GLY A 17 3.69 -23.80 -53.61
CA GLY A 17 4.47 -24.42 -54.69
C GLY A 17 5.83 -23.70 -54.71
N ARG A 18 6.88 -24.39 -54.23
CA ARG A 18 8.28 -23.93 -54.27
C ARG A 18 8.67 -23.56 -55.71
N ASP A 19 9.45 -22.48 -55.88
CA ASP A 19 10.77 -22.59 -56.52
C ASP A 19 11.61 -21.31 -56.38
N LEU A 20 12.89 -21.53 -56.07
CA LEU A 20 13.99 -20.58 -56.16
C LEU A 20 14.43 -20.47 -57.62
N ARG A 21 14.61 -19.25 -58.15
CA ARG A 21 15.73 -18.92 -59.05
C ARG A 21 15.84 -17.43 -59.34
N SER A 22 17.09 -16.99 -59.27
CA SER A 22 17.62 -15.68 -59.60
C SER A 22 17.26 -15.19 -61.01
N GLY A 23 17.05 -13.89 -61.13
CA GLY A 23 17.04 -13.16 -62.39
C GLY A 23 17.30 -11.68 -62.14
N GLU A 24 18.55 -11.25 -62.31
CA GLU A 24 18.88 -9.83 -62.49
C GLU A 24 18.16 -9.34 -63.76
N GLY A 25 17.33 -8.30 -63.61
CA GLY A 25 16.62 -7.66 -64.69
C GLY A 25 16.58 -6.16 -64.45
N SER A 26 17.57 -5.46 -65.01
CA SER A 26 17.60 -4.01 -65.11
C SER A 26 16.46 -3.53 -66.01
N PHE A 27 15.56 -2.70 -65.49
CA PHE A 27 14.57 -1.99 -66.29
C PHE A 27 14.45 -0.52 -65.87
N ASN A 28 14.99 0.31 -66.75
CA ASN A 28 14.78 1.75 -66.82
C ASN A 28 13.37 2.00 -67.38
N GLY A 29 12.51 2.69 -66.63
CA GLY A 29 11.14 3.03 -67.06
C GLY A 29 10.68 4.36 -66.46
N ARG A 30 10.28 5.30 -67.32
CA ARG A 30 9.69 6.61 -66.98
C ARG A 30 8.40 6.44 -66.16
N PRO A 31 7.98 7.44 -65.35
CA PRO A 31 6.81 7.30 -64.50
C PRO A 31 5.55 7.38 -65.36
N ASP A 32 4.93 6.23 -65.61
CA ASP A 32 3.56 6.18 -66.10
C ASP A 32 2.60 6.36 -64.91
N LYS A 33 1.52 7.10 -65.14
CA LYS A 33 0.54 7.48 -64.12
C LYS A 33 -0.23 6.25 -63.65
N GLU A 34 0.20 5.62 -62.57
CA GLU A 34 -0.66 4.71 -61.83
C GLU A 34 -1.70 5.52 -61.05
N LYS A 35 -2.97 5.32 -61.41
CA LYS A 35 -4.11 5.54 -60.52
C LYS A 35 -3.95 4.59 -59.32
N GLY A 36 -3.09 4.98 -58.39
CA GLY A 36 -2.83 4.28 -57.14
C GLY A 36 -3.92 4.58 -56.11
N VAL A 37 -4.18 3.60 -55.26
CA VAL A 37 -5.11 3.66 -54.13
C VAL A 37 -4.86 4.93 -53.30
N ASN A 38 -5.89 5.76 -53.08
CA ASN A 38 -5.81 7.03 -52.30
C ASN A 38 -5.59 6.82 -50.78
N VAL A 39 -5.10 5.66 -50.36
CA VAL A 39 -4.93 5.29 -48.95
C VAL A 39 -3.45 5.00 -48.71
N GLN A 40 -2.82 5.79 -47.84
CA GLN A 40 -1.46 5.58 -47.37
C GLN A 40 -1.50 5.00 -45.95
N VAL A 41 -0.81 3.88 -45.73
CA VAL A 41 -0.68 3.26 -44.41
C VAL A 41 0.69 3.60 -43.84
N ILE A 42 0.73 4.07 -42.59
CA ILE A 42 1.97 4.46 -41.89
C ILE A 42 2.08 3.63 -40.61
N VAL A 43 3.29 3.14 -40.32
CA VAL A 43 3.62 2.44 -39.08
C VAL A 43 4.66 3.25 -38.32
N ARG A 44 4.40 3.53 -37.04
CA ARG A 44 5.37 4.17 -36.13
C ARG A 44 5.70 3.20 -35.00
N CYS A 45 6.97 2.83 -34.90
CA CYS A 45 7.48 2.03 -33.79
C CYS A 45 8.16 2.95 -32.78
N ARG A 46 7.64 3.05 -31.55
CA ARG A 46 8.28 3.83 -30.49
C ARG A 46 9.48 3.08 -29.90
N PRO A 47 10.54 3.78 -29.43
CA PRO A 47 11.58 3.15 -28.63
C PRO A 47 11.01 2.68 -27.28
N LEU A 48 11.77 1.80 -26.61
CA LEU A 48 11.50 1.40 -25.22
C LEU A 48 11.59 2.62 -24.30
N SER A 49 10.69 2.71 -23.32
CA SER A 49 10.83 3.69 -22.23
C SER A 49 11.98 3.28 -21.30
N GLU A 50 12.44 4.23 -20.46
CA GLU A 50 13.50 3.96 -19.48
C GLU A 50 13.10 2.85 -18.50
N ASP A 51 11.84 2.82 -18.06
CA ASP A 51 11.33 1.77 -17.17
C ASP A 51 11.31 0.41 -17.84
N GLU A 52 10.88 0.33 -19.11
CA GLU A 52 10.85 -0.91 -19.88
C GLU A 52 12.26 -1.48 -20.09
N ALA A 53 13.24 -0.60 -20.28
CA ALA A 53 14.65 -0.97 -20.36
C ALA A 53 15.19 -1.44 -19.00
N ARG A 54 14.82 -0.76 -17.90
CA ARG A 54 15.22 -1.11 -16.52
C ARG A 54 14.77 -2.53 -16.13
N ILE A 55 13.54 -2.90 -16.51
CA ILE A 55 12.96 -4.22 -16.22
C ILE A 55 13.24 -5.27 -17.31
N HIS A 56 14.11 -4.97 -18.29
CA HIS A 56 14.52 -5.88 -19.36
C HIS A 56 13.36 -6.44 -20.19
N THR A 57 12.40 -5.58 -20.54
CA THR A 57 11.25 -5.96 -21.37
C THR A 57 11.72 -6.46 -22.74
N PRO A 58 11.28 -7.63 -23.23
CA PRO A 58 11.74 -8.19 -24.50
C PRO A 58 11.25 -7.36 -25.70
N VAL A 59 12.17 -6.98 -26.59
CA VAL A 59 11.86 -6.28 -27.84
C VAL A 59 11.36 -7.28 -28.88
N VAL A 60 10.08 -7.17 -29.24
CA VAL A 60 9.42 -8.07 -30.20
C VAL A 60 9.23 -7.46 -31.59
N ILE A 61 9.47 -6.15 -31.76
CA ILE A 61 9.43 -5.47 -33.05
C ILE A 61 10.81 -4.87 -33.33
N SER A 62 11.38 -5.15 -34.49
CA SER A 62 12.65 -4.60 -34.95
C SER A 62 12.46 -3.94 -36.31
N CYS A 63 12.96 -2.71 -36.47
CA CYS A 63 12.89 -1.98 -37.74
C CYS A 63 14.29 -1.85 -38.32
N ASN A 64 14.43 -2.11 -39.62
CA ASN A 64 15.67 -1.94 -40.36
C ASN A 64 15.43 -1.03 -41.56
N ASP A 65 15.81 0.23 -41.40
CA ASP A 65 15.58 1.28 -42.40
C ASP A 65 16.38 1.06 -43.69
N ASN A 66 17.61 0.54 -43.57
CA ASN A 66 18.48 0.27 -44.71
C ASN A 66 17.93 -0.82 -45.63
N LYS A 67 17.25 -1.81 -45.04
CA LYS A 67 16.61 -2.92 -45.76
C LYS A 67 15.13 -2.68 -46.04
N ARG A 68 14.57 -1.57 -45.55
CA ARG A 68 13.14 -1.23 -45.61
C ARG A 68 12.25 -2.37 -45.11
N GLU A 69 12.63 -2.94 -43.96
CA GLU A 69 11.91 -4.06 -43.37
C GLU A 69 11.56 -3.82 -41.90
N VAL A 70 10.40 -4.33 -41.46
CA VAL A 70 9.97 -4.41 -40.06
C VAL A 70 9.76 -5.89 -39.71
N CYS A 71 10.48 -6.38 -38.71
CA CYS A 71 10.42 -7.75 -38.22
C CYS A 71 9.63 -7.81 -36.91
N ALA A 72 8.58 -8.62 -36.88
CA ALA A 72 7.85 -8.96 -35.66
C ALA A 72 8.22 -10.38 -35.22
N VAL A 73 8.76 -10.50 -34.02
CA VAL A 73 9.17 -11.74 -33.37
C VAL A 73 8.07 -12.15 -32.39
N GLN A 74 7.42 -13.28 -32.63
CA GLN A 74 6.38 -13.82 -31.76
C GLN A 74 6.73 -15.21 -31.28
N THR A 75 6.76 -15.42 -29.96
CA THR A 75 7.02 -16.73 -29.35
C THR A 75 5.72 -17.37 -28.89
N ILE A 76 5.30 -18.46 -29.54
CA ILE A 76 4.12 -19.25 -29.17
C ILE A 76 4.57 -20.69 -28.94
N ALA A 77 4.24 -21.27 -27.78
CA ALA A 77 4.57 -22.66 -27.42
C ALA A 77 6.06 -23.03 -27.63
N ASN A 78 6.97 -22.19 -27.13
CA ASN A 78 8.43 -22.32 -27.26
C ASN A 78 8.97 -22.35 -28.70
N LYS A 79 8.17 -21.93 -29.70
CA LYS A 79 8.61 -21.75 -31.08
C LYS A 79 8.60 -20.26 -31.42
N GLN A 80 9.76 -19.72 -31.77
CA GLN A 80 9.90 -18.36 -32.25
C GLN A 80 9.46 -18.29 -33.72
N ILE A 81 8.58 -17.32 -34.01
CA ILE A 81 8.04 -17.05 -35.34
C ILE A 81 8.41 -15.60 -35.68
N ASP A 82 9.29 -15.44 -36.67
CA ASP A 82 9.68 -14.12 -37.16
C ASP A 82 8.89 -13.80 -38.44
N ARG A 83 8.20 -12.66 -38.47
CA ARG A 83 7.50 -12.14 -39.64
C ARG A 83 8.13 -10.83 -40.08
N THR A 84 8.66 -10.80 -41.29
CA THR A 84 9.29 -9.62 -41.89
C THR A 84 8.33 -8.99 -42.90
N PHE A 85 8.11 -7.68 -42.77
CA PHE A 85 7.26 -6.87 -43.63
C PHE A 85 8.10 -5.80 -44.32
N LEU A 86 7.96 -5.64 -45.63
CA LEU A 86 8.66 -4.61 -46.41
C LEU A 86 7.84 -3.32 -46.50
N PHE A 87 8.50 -2.18 -46.62
CA PHE A 87 7.83 -0.87 -46.77
C PHE A 87 8.45 0.00 -47.87
N ASP A 88 7.62 0.87 -48.47
CA ASP A 88 7.98 1.58 -49.70
C ASP A 88 8.82 2.84 -49.48
N LYS A 89 8.57 3.56 -48.38
CA LYS A 89 9.17 4.87 -48.06
C LYS A 89 9.52 4.98 -46.58
N ASN A 90 10.69 5.55 -46.29
CA ASN A 90 11.08 5.98 -44.96
C ASN A 90 10.66 7.44 -44.78
N GLY A 91 10.02 7.77 -43.66
CA GLY A 91 9.74 9.14 -43.26
C GLY A 91 10.70 9.57 -42.17
N GLU A 92 11.70 10.37 -42.50
CA GLU A 92 12.50 11.07 -41.48
C GLU A 92 11.74 12.32 -41.07
N TYR A 93 11.25 12.34 -39.83
CA TYR A 93 10.62 13.51 -39.23
C TYR A 93 11.46 13.95 -38.04
N PRO A 94 11.87 15.23 -37.97
CA PRO A 94 12.55 15.75 -36.80
C PRO A 94 11.64 15.60 -35.57
N SER A 95 12.24 15.25 -34.43
CA SER A 95 11.54 14.88 -33.19
C SER A 95 11.03 16.08 -32.39
N ASP A 96 11.14 17.29 -32.95
CA ASP A 96 10.97 18.57 -32.27
C ASP A 96 9.53 19.11 -32.23
N ALA A 97 8.63 18.60 -33.08
CA ALA A 97 7.22 19.03 -33.12
C ALA A 97 6.23 17.86 -33.24
N GLY A 98 4.94 18.08 -32.98
CA GLY A 98 3.85 17.12 -33.22
C GLY A 98 3.43 16.98 -34.70
N VAL A 99 2.51 16.04 -35.03
CA VAL A 99 1.96 15.91 -36.41
C VAL A 99 1.09 17.12 -36.78
N ILE A 100 0.26 17.59 -35.84
CA ILE A 100 -0.62 18.75 -36.01
C ILE A 100 0.18 20.02 -36.35
N PRO A 101 1.19 20.46 -35.56
CA PRO A 101 1.97 21.66 -35.88
C PRO A 101 2.78 21.52 -37.17
N ARG A 102 3.30 20.32 -37.49
CA ARG A 102 3.94 20.07 -38.80
C ARG A 102 2.98 20.24 -39.97
N ALA A 103 1.76 19.72 -39.86
CA ALA A 103 0.75 19.86 -40.91
C ALA A 103 0.30 21.31 -41.07
N VAL A 104 0.09 22.02 -39.95
CA VAL A 104 -0.26 23.45 -39.96
C VAL A 104 0.83 24.28 -40.63
N ARG A 105 2.10 24.07 -40.27
CA ARG A 105 3.24 24.75 -40.90
C ARG A 105 3.33 24.46 -42.41
N GLN A 106 3.16 23.21 -42.82
CA GLN A 106 3.11 22.86 -44.25
C GLN A 106 1.95 23.56 -44.98
N ILE A 107 0.78 23.68 -44.35
CA ILE A 107 -0.35 24.41 -44.94
C ILE A 107 0.01 25.89 -45.11
N PHE A 108 0.61 26.52 -44.11
CA PHE A 108 1.10 27.90 -44.23
C PHE A 108 2.13 28.06 -45.34
N ASP A 109 3.15 27.20 -45.41
CA ASP A 109 4.17 27.22 -46.47
C ASP A 109 3.54 27.15 -47.88
N ILE A 110 2.52 26.30 -48.05
CA ILE A 110 1.79 26.16 -49.32
C ILE A 110 0.98 27.41 -49.65
N LEU A 111 0.29 27.98 -48.66
CA LEU A 111 -0.56 29.15 -48.84
C LEU A 111 0.28 30.42 -49.11
N GLU A 112 1.42 30.57 -48.44
CA GLU A 112 2.39 31.64 -48.68
C GLU A 112 2.98 31.57 -50.09
N ALA A 113 3.31 30.36 -50.56
CA ALA A 113 3.83 30.14 -51.91
C ALA A 113 2.82 30.47 -53.03
N GLN A 114 1.52 30.46 -52.73
CA GLN A 114 0.45 30.78 -53.68
C GLN A 114 0.15 32.28 -53.80
N HIS A 115 0.76 33.13 -52.96
CA HIS A 115 0.56 34.59 -52.94
C HIS A 115 -0.92 35.01 -52.91
N ALA A 116 -1.76 34.26 -52.20
CA ALA A 116 -3.17 34.58 -51.98
C ALA A 116 -3.38 35.11 -50.55
N GLU A 117 -4.43 35.90 -50.35
CA GLU A 117 -4.86 36.28 -49.00
C GLU A 117 -5.70 35.13 -48.42
N TYR A 118 -5.31 34.62 -47.25
CA TYR A 118 -5.95 33.47 -46.59
C TYR A 118 -6.17 33.75 -45.09
N SER A 119 -7.15 33.06 -44.51
CA SER A 119 -7.41 33.04 -43.07
C SER A 119 -7.59 31.58 -42.64
N MET A 120 -6.84 31.15 -41.62
CA MET A 120 -6.94 29.82 -41.04
C MET A 120 -7.60 29.92 -39.66
N LYS A 121 -8.58 29.06 -39.42
CA LYS A 121 -9.24 28.90 -38.13
C LYS A 121 -9.01 27.49 -37.60
N VAL A 122 -8.81 27.36 -36.30
CA VAL A 122 -8.61 26.08 -35.63
C VAL A 122 -9.68 25.90 -34.56
N THR A 123 -10.19 24.68 -34.46
CA THR A 123 -11.12 24.22 -33.43
C THR A 123 -10.51 22.98 -32.77
N PHE A 124 -10.58 22.84 -31.44
CA PHE A 124 -10.08 21.67 -30.74
C PHE A 124 -11.16 21.12 -29.80
N LEU A 125 -11.54 19.86 -29.97
CA LEU A 125 -12.62 19.23 -29.22
C LEU A 125 -12.19 17.87 -28.68
N GLU A 126 -12.79 17.50 -27.55
CA GLU A 126 -12.74 16.17 -26.98
C GLU A 126 -14.13 15.53 -27.04
N LEU A 127 -14.17 14.25 -27.42
CA LEU A 127 -15.37 13.42 -27.28
C LEU A 127 -15.06 12.33 -26.26
N TYR A 128 -15.60 12.46 -25.06
CA TYR A 128 -15.42 11.49 -23.99
C TYR A 128 -16.78 11.04 -23.47
N ASN A 129 -17.00 9.71 -23.44
CA ASN A 129 -18.26 9.11 -22.97
C ASN A 129 -19.53 9.70 -23.63
N GLU A 130 -19.51 9.88 -24.96
CA GLU A 130 -20.60 10.49 -25.75
C GLU A 130 -20.89 11.97 -25.47
N GLU A 131 -20.08 12.63 -24.63
CA GLU A 131 -20.16 14.08 -24.40
C GLU A 131 -19.08 14.82 -25.20
N ILE A 132 -19.47 15.93 -25.83
CA ILE A 132 -18.57 16.79 -26.61
C ILE A 132 -18.17 17.98 -25.75
N SER A 133 -16.87 18.13 -25.56
CA SER A 133 -16.25 19.25 -24.85
C SER A 133 -15.37 20.06 -25.79
N ASP A 134 -15.50 21.38 -25.75
CA ASP A 134 -14.61 22.29 -26.48
C ASP A 134 -13.35 22.55 -25.63
N LEU A 135 -12.18 22.20 -26.18
CA LEU A 135 -10.89 22.34 -25.53
C LEU A 135 -10.27 23.73 -25.72
N LEU A 136 -10.83 24.57 -26.61
CA LEU A 136 -10.43 25.97 -26.78
C LEU A 136 -11.25 26.91 -25.91
N ALA A 137 -12.33 26.43 -25.28
CA ALA A 137 -13.15 27.26 -24.41
C ALA A 137 -12.36 27.65 -23.14
N PRO A 138 -12.35 28.94 -22.75
CA PRO A 138 -11.64 29.38 -21.55
C PRO A 138 -12.20 28.69 -20.28
N GLU A 139 -11.32 28.11 -19.45
CA GLU A 139 -11.62 27.28 -18.27
C GLU A 139 -12.48 27.99 -17.18
N GLU A 140 -12.78 29.29 -17.29
CA GLU A 140 -13.43 30.10 -16.25
C GLU A 140 -14.97 30.02 -16.18
N THR A 141 -15.65 29.20 -16.99
CA THR A 141 -17.12 29.26 -17.08
C THR A 141 -17.91 28.17 -16.36
N SER A 142 -17.36 27.57 -15.29
CA SER A 142 -18.06 26.56 -14.47
C SER A 142 -18.52 27.02 -13.07
N LYS A 143 -18.31 28.28 -12.66
CA LYS A 143 -18.67 28.73 -11.29
C LYS A 143 -19.93 29.60 -11.15
N PHE A 144 -20.63 29.97 -12.23
CA PHE A 144 -21.89 30.73 -12.14
C PHE A 144 -22.98 30.10 -13.02
N PRO A 145 -24.06 29.52 -12.44
CA PRO A 145 -25.14 28.92 -13.20
C PRO A 145 -26.21 29.97 -13.53
N GLU A 146 -25.88 31.04 -14.25
CA GLU A 146 -26.91 32.00 -14.69
C GLU A 146 -26.46 32.90 -15.85
N ASP A 147 -26.06 32.32 -16.98
CA ASP A 147 -26.05 33.06 -18.25
C ASP A 147 -26.65 32.21 -19.38
N LYS A 148 -27.90 32.54 -19.76
CA LYS A 148 -28.69 31.83 -20.79
C LYS A 148 -28.26 32.18 -22.22
N SER A 149 -27.12 32.84 -22.40
CA SER A 149 -26.65 33.33 -23.70
C SER A 149 -25.64 32.40 -24.40
N LYS A 150 -25.02 31.43 -23.70
CA LYS A 150 -24.11 30.46 -24.33
C LYS A 150 -24.88 29.28 -24.94
N LYS A 151 -24.76 29.13 -26.26
CA LYS A 151 -25.40 28.04 -27.03
C LYS A 151 -24.74 26.70 -26.64
N PRO A 152 -25.50 25.64 -26.30
CA PRO A 152 -24.92 24.35 -25.97
C PRO A 152 -24.20 23.76 -27.18
N ILE A 153 -23.03 23.14 -26.94
CA ILE A 153 -22.29 22.40 -27.96
C ILE A 153 -23.16 21.21 -28.37
N ALA A 154 -23.49 21.10 -29.65
CA ALA A 154 -24.38 20.05 -30.14
C ALA A 154 -23.96 19.54 -31.51
N LEU A 155 -23.98 18.22 -31.69
CA LEU A 155 -23.77 17.57 -32.97
C LEU A 155 -25.08 17.64 -33.78
N MET A 156 -25.02 18.20 -34.98
CA MET A 156 -26.17 18.45 -35.83
C MET A 156 -25.92 17.93 -37.25
N GLU A 157 -26.98 17.55 -37.95
CA GLU A 157 -26.94 17.19 -39.36
C GLU A 157 -27.53 18.35 -40.18
N ASP A 158 -26.84 18.75 -41.24
CA ASP A 158 -27.34 19.74 -42.19
C ASP A 158 -28.43 19.12 -43.08
N GLY A 159 -29.19 19.97 -43.78
CA GLY A 159 -30.24 19.50 -44.70
C GLY A 159 -29.74 18.72 -45.93
N LYS A 160 -28.42 18.49 -46.06
CA LYS A 160 -27.76 17.74 -47.13
C LYS A 160 -27.08 16.45 -46.63
N GLY A 161 -27.25 16.10 -45.36
CA GLY A 161 -26.67 14.90 -44.73
C GLY A 161 -25.22 15.05 -44.24
N GLY A 162 -24.71 16.28 -44.15
CA GLY A 162 -23.40 16.61 -43.58
C GLY A 162 -23.50 16.83 -42.07
N VAL A 163 -22.62 16.22 -41.28
CA VAL A 163 -22.58 16.39 -39.83
C VAL A 163 -21.66 17.56 -39.47
N PHE A 164 -22.12 18.46 -38.59
CA PHE A 164 -21.34 19.56 -38.04
C PHE A 164 -21.61 19.76 -36.55
N VAL A 165 -20.65 20.34 -35.84
CA VAL A 165 -20.79 20.64 -34.41
C VAL A 165 -21.07 22.13 -34.25
N ARG A 166 -22.20 22.47 -33.64
CA ARG A 166 -22.60 23.85 -33.38
C ARG A 166 -22.04 24.29 -32.03
N GLY A 167 -21.49 25.49 -31.96
CA GLY A 167 -21.08 26.13 -30.70
C GLY A 167 -19.63 25.90 -30.28
N LEU A 168 -18.79 25.37 -31.18
CA LEU A 168 -17.33 25.34 -30.99
C LEU A 168 -16.73 26.73 -31.23
N GLU A 169 -15.72 27.07 -30.44
CA GLU A 169 -14.92 28.28 -30.59
C GLU A 169 -13.93 28.12 -31.76
N GLU A 170 -13.86 29.14 -32.62
CA GLU A 170 -12.95 29.17 -33.77
C GLU A 170 -11.85 30.20 -33.53
N GLU A 171 -10.62 29.77 -33.22
CA GLU A 171 -9.51 30.69 -33.03
C GLU A 171 -8.77 30.94 -34.36
N ILE A 172 -8.45 32.20 -34.66
CA ILE A 172 -7.64 32.55 -35.83
C ILE A 172 -6.19 32.15 -35.55
N ALA A 173 -5.66 31.21 -36.34
CA ALA A 173 -4.32 30.68 -36.17
C ALA A 173 -3.27 31.73 -36.57
N MET A 174 -2.56 32.28 -35.58
CA MET A 174 -1.29 33.00 -35.77
C MET A 174 -0.15 32.07 -35.35
N SER A 175 0.86 31.88 -36.21
CA SER A 175 1.97 30.93 -35.97
C SER A 175 2.61 31.06 -34.58
N GLU A 176 2.75 32.28 -34.03
CA GLU A 176 3.34 32.52 -32.71
C GLU A 176 2.45 32.11 -31.50
N ARG A 177 1.12 32.03 -31.65
CA ARG A 177 0.22 31.64 -30.55
C ARG A 177 0.15 30.13 -30.39
N ILE A 178 0.24 29.39 -31.49
CA ILE A 178 0.26 27.92 -31.48
C ILE A 178 1.55 27.39 -30.82
N GLU A 179 2.71 28.01 -31.09
CA GLU A 179 3.96 27.65 -30.40
C GLU A 179 3.92 27.92 -28.88
N ARG A 180 3.27 29.01 -28.44
CA ARG A 180 3.10 29.31 -27.01
C ARG A 180 2.17 28.32 -26.31
N MET A 181 1.07 27.92 -26.96
CA MET A 181 0.13 26.93 -26.42
C MET A 181 0.77 25.54 -26.31
N GLU A 182 1.68 25.18 -27.23
CA GLU A 182 2.47 23.95 -27.19
C GLU A 182 3.40 23.90 -25.96
N LEU A 183 4.08 25.00 -25.65
CA LEU A 183 4.95 25.09 -24.46
C LEU A 183 4.16 24.96 -23.14
N ASP A 184 2.98 25.56 -23.04
CA ASP A 184 2.14 25.48 -21.84
C ASP A 184 1.51 24.09 -21.65
N LEU A 185 1.09 23.42 -22.74
CA LEU A 185 0.57 22.05 -22.69
C LEU A 185 1.67 21.03 -22.33
N ASP A 186 2.86 21.15 -22.93
CA ASP A 186 3.99 20.27 -22.62
C ASP A 186 4.45 20.44 -21.15
N SER A 187 4.38 21.67 -20.63
CA SER A 187 4.63 21.97 -19.21
C SER A 187 3.59 21.32 -18.28
N ARG A 188 2.30 21.41 -18.61
CA ARG A 188 1.20 20.79 -17.83
C ARG A 188 1.31 19.27 -17.82
N ASP A 189 1.55 18.65 -18.97
CA ASP A 189 1.68 17.20 -19.09
C ASP A 189 2.87 16.65 -18.28
N LYS A 190 3.98 17.42 -18.24
CA LYS A 190 5.16 17.07 -17.45
C LYS A 190 4.89 17.15 -15.95
N GLN A 191 4.18 18.17 -15.48
CA GLN A 191 3.75 18.26 -14.08
C GLN A 191 2.78 17.14 -13.69
N LEU A 192 1.88 16.76 -14.60
CA LEU A 192 0.93 15.67 -14.36
C LEU A 192 1.66 14.32 -14.21
N ALA A 193 2.68 14.07 -15.04
CA ALA A 193 3.52 12.88 -14.95
C ALA A 193 4.28 12.81 -13.62
N GLU A 194 4.88 13.91 -13.16
CA GLU A 194 5.57 13.98 -11.87
C GLU A 194 4.62 13.69 -10.68
N LEU A 195 3.39 14.22 -10.73
CA LEU A 195 2.36 13.94 -9.71
C LEU A 195 1.92 12.47 -9.72
N GLN A 196 1.78 11.88 -10.91
CA GLN A 196 1.40 10.48 -11.07
C GLN A 196 2.48 9.55 -10.49
N ASP A 197 3.76 9.85 -10.71
CA ASP A 197 4.88 9.08 -10.15
C ASP A 197 4.95 9.18 -8.62
N LEU A 198 4.73 10.38 -8.08
CA LEU A 198 4.62 10.59 -6.62
C LEU A 198 3.47 9.79 -6.02
N TYR A 199 2.29 9.80 -6.66
CA TYR A 199 1.13 9.04 -6.22
C TYR A 199 1.37 7.53 -6.25
N ASN A 200 1.95 7.02 -7.33
CA ASN A 200 2.31 5.60 -7.46
C ASN A 200 3.33 5.17 -6.40
N SER A 201 4.33 6.00 -6.12
CA SER A 201 5.34 5.77 -5.07
C SER A 201 4.72 5.71 -3.66
N GLN A 202 3.73 6.57 -3.38
CA GLN A 202 2.98 6.56 -2.12
C GLN A 202 2.08 5.32 -1.99
N GLN A 203 1.41 4.91 -3.06
CA GLN A 203 0.62 3.67 -3.13
C GLN A 203 1.48 2.44 -2.81
N GLN A 204 2.69 2.35 -3.38
CA GLN A 204 3.60 1.25 -3.11
C GLN A 204 4.08 1.23 -1.65
N SER A 205 4.43 2.38 -1.10
CA SER A 205 4.87 2.51 0.31
C SER A 205 3.76 2.13 1.30
N THR A 206 2.51 2.48 1.01
CA THR A 206 1.35 2.14 1.86
C THR A 206 1.01 0.65 1.80
N ALA A 207 1.14 0.02 0.63
CA ALA A 207 0.99 -1.44 0.50
C ALA A 207 2.05 -2.21 1.30
N GLU A 208 3.32 -1.78 1.25
CA GLU A 208 4.41 -2.39 2.03
C GLU A 208 4.21 -2.25 3.55
N LEU A 209 3.70 -1.10 4.01
CA LEU A 209 3.38 -0.90 5.43
C LEU A 209 2.20 -1.76 5.89
N SER A 210 1.20 -1.94 5.03
CA SER A 210 0.04 -2.80 5.33
C SER A 210 0.45 -4.28 5.48
N ASP A 211 1.29 -4.80 4.59
CA ASP A 211 1.83 -6.17 4.69
C ASP A 211 2.69 -6.36 5.96
N LYS A 212 3.47 -5.35 6.35
CA LYS A 212 4.23 -5.36 7.61
C LYS A 212 3.29 -5.38 8.83
N LEU A 213 2.19 -4.63 8.80
CA LEU A 213 1.23 -4.58 9.92
C LEU A 213 0.52 -5.93 10.11
N GLU A 214 0.09 -6.58 9.02
CA GLU A 214 -0.56 -7.89 9.07
C GLU A 214 0.38 -8.96 9.67
N LYS A 215 1.68 -8.91 9.31
CA LYS A 215 2.71 -9.77 9.90
C LYS A 215 2.87 -9.53 11.41
N THR A 216 2.80 -8.28 11.87
CA THR A 216 2.89 -7.95 13.30
C THR A 216 1.74 -8.54 14.12
N GLU A 217 0.51 -8.51 13.60
CA GLU A 217 -0.64 -9.14 14.28
C GLU A 217 -0.51 -10.68 14.34
N LEU A 218 0.06 -11.32 13.32
CA LEU A 218 0.40 -12.75 13.38
C LEU A 218 1.40 -13.05 14.50
N PHE A 219 2.45 -12.24 14.65
CA PHE A 219 3.44 -12.38 15.73
C PHE A 219 2.82 -12.22 17.13
N LYS A 220 1.79 -11.40 17.27
CA LYS A 220 1.04 -11.28 18.53
C LYS A 220 0.30 -12.56 18.91
N GLY A 221 -0.26 -13.26 17.93
CA GLY A 221 -0.86 -14.58 18.12
C GLY A 221 0.18 -15.59 18.62
N ILE A 222 1.30 -15.70 17.89
CA ILE A 222 2.41 -16.61 18.22
C ILE A 222 2.99 -16.33 19.63
N THR A 223 3.09 -15.05 20.01
CA THR A 223 3.59 -14.67 21.35
C THR A 223 2.67 -15.11 22.48
N SER A 224 1.37 -14.94 22.33
CA SER A 224 0.39 -15.41 23.32
C SER A 224 0.35 -16.93 23.45
N GLU A 225 0.50 -17.66 22.35
CA GLU A 225 0.53 -19.12 22.35
C GLU A 225 1.81 -19.68 22.99
N ALA A 226 2.96 -19.10 22.65
CA ALA A 226 4.25 -19.48 23.24
C ALA A 226 4.27 -19.26 24.77
N ASP A 227 3.72 -18.15 25.26
CA ASP A 227 3.60 -17.87 26.69
C ASP A 227 2.70 -18.90 27.39
N ALA A 228 1.56 -19.25 26.80
CA ALA A 228 0.66 -20.26 27.34
C ALA A 228 1.34 -21.62 27.43
N LEU A 229 2.04 -22.05 26.38
CA LEU A 229 2.77 -23.32 26.34
C LEU A 229 3.89 -23.38 27.38
N LEU A 230 4.64 -22.29 27.57
CA LEU A 230 5.71 -22.21 28.57
C LEU A 230 5.16 -22.25 30.00
N HIS A 231 4.06 -21.55 30.25
CA HIS A 231 3.38 -21.58 31.54
C HIS A 231 2.84 -22.99 31.86
N ASP A 232 2.20 -23.63 30.89
CA ASP A 232 1.67 -25.00 31.04
C ASP A 232 2.80 -26.02 31.26
N LEU A 233 3.93 -25.87 30.57
CA LEU A 233 5.11 -26.70 30.78
C LEU A 233 5.64 -26.57 32.21
N GLN A 234 5.81 -25.34 32.72
CA GLN A 234 6.29 -25.10 34.08
C GLN A 234 5.32 -25.68 35.13
N HIS A 235 4.02 -25.48 34.93
CA HIS A 235 3.00 -26.03 35.83
C HIS A 235 2.99 -27.57 35.80
N SER A 236 3.12 -28.17 34.61
CA SER A 236 3.19 -29.62 34.43
C SER A 236 4.42 -30.21 35.14
N LEU A 237 5.60 -29.59 34.99
CA LEU A 237 6.83 -30.02 35.66
C LEU A 237 6.70 -29.93 37.19
N GLN A 238 6.14 -28.85 37.74
CA GLN A 238 5.85 -28.73 39.19
C GLN A 238 4.87 -29.81 39.66
N SER A 239 3.86 -30.12 38.85
CA SER A 239 2.92 -31.19 39.16
C SER A 239 3.61 -32.55 39.15
N GLN A 240 4.50 -32.81 38.19
CA GLN A 240 5.28 -34.06 38.14
C GLN A 240 6.21 -34.21 39.35
N GLU A 241 6.89 -33.14 39.75
CA GLU A 241 7.73 -33.10 40.97
C GLU A 241 6.92 -33.51 42.21
N LYS A 242 5.77 -32.86 42.45
CA LYS A 242 4.89 -33.19 43.57
C LYS A 242 4.41 -34.66 43.54
N LYS A 243 4.05 -35.18 42.36
CA LYS A 243 3.61 -36.56 42.20
C LYS A 243 4.74 -37.55 42.48
N LEU A 244 5.97 -37.26 42.02
CA LEU A 244 7.14 -38.08 42.28
C LEU A 244 7.48 -38.13 43.77
N THR A 245 7.47 -36.98 44.44
CA THR A 245 7.70 -36.93 45.91
C THR A 245 6.65 -37.76 46.65
N ALA A 246 5.36 -37.60 46.30
CA ALA A 246 4.28 -38.37 46.92
C ALA A 246 4.41 -39.87 46.67
N TYR A 247 4.79 -40.28 45.46
CA TYR A 247 5.02 -41.69 45.13
C TYR A 247 6.19 -42.29 45.92
N ALA A 248 7.31 -41.58 46.02
CA ALA A 248 8.47 -42.03 46.77
C ALA A 248 8.20 -42.12 48.28
N GLU A 249 7.43 -41.19 48.84
CA GLU A 249 6.93 -41.23 50.21
C GLU A 249 6.04 -42.46 50.42
N GLN A 250 5.08 -42.69 49.52
CA GLN A 250 4.17 -43.83 49.57
C GLN A 250 4.91 -45.18 49.54
N GLN A 251 5.92 -45.32 48.68
CA GLN A 251 6.74 -46.54 48.62
C GLN A 251 7.55 -46.74 49.89
N ARG A 252 8.18 -45.67 50.40
CA ARG A 252 8.95 -45.71 51.66
C ARG A 252 8.06 -46.16 52.83
N GLU A 253 6.86 -45.60 52.95
CA GLU A 253 5.90 -46.02 53.97
C GLU A 253 5.46 -47.47 53.80
N ALA A 254 5.25 -47.94 52.56
CA ALA A 254 4.87 -49.32 52.28
C ALA A 254 5.95 -50.31 52.70
N HIS A 255 7.21 -50.05 52.35
CA HIS A 255 8.35 -50.88 52.77
C HIS A 255 8.53 -50.85 54.29
N ASN A 256 8.40 -49.69 54.94
CA ASN A 256 8.46 -49.59 56.40
C ASN A 256 7.38 -50.44 57.08
N ARG A 257 6.13 -50.37 56.62
CA ARG A 257 5.04 -51.23 57.14
C ARG A 257 5.35 -52.72 56.96
N ALA A 258 5.92 -53.12 55.82
CA ALA A 258 6.31 -54.50 55.56
C ALA A 258 7.42 -54.99 56.49
N VAL A 259 8.45 -54.17 56.71
CA VAL A 259 9.54 -54.43 57.67
C VAL A 259 9.00 -54.57 59.09
N GLU A 260 8.18 -53.62 59.55
CA GLU A 260 7.58 -53.66 60.90
C GLU A 260 6.70 -54.90 61.10
N THR A 261 5.91 -55.25 60.10
CA THR A 261 5.07 -56.46 60.13
C THR A 261 5.92 -57.72 60.20
N THR A 262 6.97 -57.81 59.38
CA THR A 262 7.92 -58.94 59.38
C THR A 262 8.63 -59.07 60.72
N ARG A 263 9.06 -57.95 61.31
CA ARG A 263 9.68 -57.91 62.64
C ARG A 263 8.73 -58.37 63.73
N SER A 264 7.47 -57.92 63.70
CA SER A 264 6.44 -58.34 64.66
C SER A 264 6.18 -59.84 64.58
N ILE A 265 5.96 -60.38 63.38
CA ILE A 265 5.77 -61.81 63.15
C ILE A 265 7.01 -62.57 63.65
N SER A 266 8.21 -62.09 63.33
CA SER A 266 9.44 -62.75 63.76
C SER A 266 9.60 -62.80 65.27
N GLN A 267 9.27 -61.70 65.96
CA GLN A 267 9.26 -61.65 67.42
C GLN A 267 8.31 -62.70 68.01
N ILE A 268 7.10 -62.84 67.46
CA ILE A 268 6.09 -63.82 67.90
C ILE A 268 6.62 -65.25 67.68
N THR A 269 7.13 -65.54 66.49
CA THR A 269 7.65 -66.87 66.11
C THR A 269 8.85 -67.28 66.97
N VAL A 270 9.82 -66.39 67.17
CA VAL A 270 10.99 -66.66 68.02
C VAL A 270 10.59 -66.89 69.47
N ASN A 271 9.60 -66.15 69.97
CA ASN A 271 9.04 -66.35 71.31
C ASN A 271 8.36 -67.71 71.46
N PHE A 272 7.58 -68.14 70.46
CA PHE A 272 6.94 -69.45 70.46
C PHE A 272 7.98 -70.58 70.58
N PHE A 273 9.02 -70.57 69.75
CA PHE A 273 10.07 -71.59 69.80
C PHE A 273 10.86 -71.57 71.12
N ARG A 274 11.09 -70.39 71.71
CA ARG A 274 11.70 -70.28 73.04
C ARG A 274 10.83 -70.93 74.13
N THR A 275 9.52 -70.73 74.08
CA THR A 275 8.60 -71.37 75.03
C THR A 275 8.55 -72.89 74.82
N LEU A 276 8.52 -73.35 73.57
CA LEU A 276 8.55 -74.77 73.25
C LEU A 276 9.82 -75.44 73.79
N ASP A 277 10.99 -74.83 73.60
CA ASP A 277 12.29 -75.29 74.11
C ASP A 277 12.37 -75.27 75.66
N GLY A 278 11.65 -74.35 76.30
CA GLY A 278 11.45 -74.33 77.75
C GLY A 278 10.61 -75.51 78.26
N HIS A 279 9.47 -75.79 77.60
CA HIS A 279 8.59 -76.92 77.96
C HIS A 279 9.29 -78.26 77.75
N ALA A 280 9.97 -78.37 76.61
CA ALA A 280 10.97 -79.38 76.28
C ALA A 280 11.90 -79.69 77.46
N SER A 281 12.68 -78.70 77.89
CA SER A 281 13.66 -78.86 78.98
C SER A 281 13.01 -79.29 80.30
N MET A 282 11.83 -78.75 80.61
CA MET A 282 11.06 -79.09 81.81
C MET A 282 10.55 -80.54 81.79
N LEU A 283 10.04 -81.01 80.65
CA LEU A 283 9.59 -82.39 80.49
C LEU A 283 10.76 -83.37 80.65
N GLY A 284 11.93 -83.01 80.13
CA GLY A 284 13.18 -83.75 80.36
C GLY A 284 13.50 -83.89 81.85
N GLN A 285 13.47 -82.79 82.60
CA GLN A 285 13.71 -82.80 84.05
C GLN A 285 12.69 -83.64 84.83
N ILE A 286 11.40 -83.47 84.56
CA ILE A 286 10.33 -84.25 85.21
C ILE A 286 10.55 -85.75 84.98
N PHE A 287 10.98 -86.12 83.77
CA PHE A 287 11.18 -87.51 83.43
C PHE A 287 12.43 -88.10 84.10
N GLU A 288 13.55 -87.36 84.15
CA GLU A 288 14.76 -87.76 84.90
C GLU A 288 14.47 -87.89 86.41
N GLU A 289 13.70 -86.96 86.99
CA GLU A 289 13.31 -87.00 88.39
C GLU A 289 12.36 -88.17 88.69
N ALA A 290 11.40 -88.45 87.80
CA ALA A 290 10.53 -89.63 87.92
C ALA A 290 11.31 -90.95 87.81
N GLN A 291 12.31 -91.01 86.93
CA GLN A 291 13.18 -92.17 86.76
C GLN A 291 14.00 -92.43 88.03
N THR A 292 14.71 -91.41 88.53
CA THR A 292 15.54 -91.54 89.72
C THR A 292 14.74 -91.92 90.96
N ASN A 293 13.52 -91.37 91.12
CA ASN A 293 12.61 -91.74 92.20
C ASN A 293 12.11 -93.19 92.06
N ASN A 294 11.74 -93.63 90.86
CA ASN A 294 11.35 -95.02 90.62
C ASN A 294 12.51 -96.00 90.89
N ASP A 295 13.72 -95.68 90.43
CA ASP A 295 14.91 -96.51 90.66
C ASP A 295 15.25 -96.62 92.15
N GLN A 296 15.12 -95.51 92.89
CA GLN A 296 15.27 -95.46 94.34
C GLN A 296 14.23 -96.34 95.04
N LYS A 297 12.95 -96.25 94.67
CA LYS A 297 11.88 -97.10 95.24
C LYS A 297 12.07 -98.57 94.92
N LEU A 298 12.51 -98.92 93.71
CA LEU A 298 12.84 -100.29 93.34
C LEU A 298 14.04 -100.82 94.13
N SER A 299 15.05 -99.99 94.41
CA SER A 299 16.19 -100.34 95.28
C SER A 299 15.76 -100.59 96.72
N GLU A 300 14.88 -99.74 97.26
CA GLU A 300 14.33 -99.93 98.60
C GLU A 300 13.47 -101.19 98.69
N LEU A 301 12.67 -101.50 97.66
CA LEU A 301 11.90 -102.72 97.58
C LEU A 301 12.81 -103.95 97.51
N GLU A 302 13.84 -103.91 96.67
CA GLU A 302 14.85 -104.97 96.55
C GLU A 302 15.49 -105.22 97.93
N LYS A 303 15.96 -104.17 98.61
CA LYS A 303 16.59 -104.26 99.93
C LYS A 303 15.64 -104.81 101.00
N LYS A 304 14.41 -104.27 101.09
CA LYS A 304 13.40 -104.76 102.06
C LYS A 304 13.04 -106.22 101.82
N PHE A 305 12.93 -106.63 100.55
CA PHE A 305 12.65 -108.01 100.20
C PHE A 305 13.83 -108.92 100.54
N GLU A 306 15.07 -108.47 100.29
CA GLU A 306 16.30 -109.19 100.64
C GLU A 306 16.43 -109.39 102.15
N GLU A 307 16.14 -108.35 102.94
CA GLU A 307 16.11 -108.39 104.41
C GLU A 307 14.99 -109.30 104.94
N CYS A 308 13.78 -109.22 104.37
CA CYS A 308 12.67 -110.12 104.74
C CYS A 308 13.00 -111.58 104.41
N ALA A 309 13.56 -111.84 103.23
CA ALA A 309 13.97 -113.19 102.83
C ALA A 309 15.05 -113.76 103.76
N ALA A 310 16.02 -112.94 104.17
CA ALA A 310 17.08 -113.32 105.12
C ALA A 310 16.55 -113.48 106.56
N HIS A 311 15.53 -112.70 106.95
CA HIS A 311 14.88 -112.84 108.25
C HIS A 311 14.03 -114.12 108.33
N GLU A 312 13.25 -114.42 107.29
CA GLU A 312 12.54 -115.69 107.13
C GLU A 312 13.52 -116.88 107.17
N GLU A 313 14.67 -116.77 106.49
CA GLU A 313 15.73 -117.78 106.52
C GLU A 313 16.28 -118.01 107.95
N LYS A 314 16.44 -116.95 108.75
CA LYS A 314 16.89 -117.05 110.16
C LYS A 314 15.84 -117.61 111.12
N GLN A 315 14.54 -117.37 110.89
CA GLN A 315 13.46 -117.89 111.76
C GLN A 315 13.16 -119.38 111.56
N LEU A 316 13.69 -120.03 110.51
CA LEU A 316 13.32 -121.37 110.05
C LEU A 316 14.33 -122.50 110.37
N LEU A 317 15.18 -122.30 111.38
CA LEU A 317 16.22 -123.26 111.74
C LEU A 317 15.69 -124.42 112.61
N ALA A 318 15.58 -125.62 112.00
CA ALA A 318 16.15 -126.89 112.54
C ALA A 318 15.87 -128.15 111.70
N LYS A 319 14.93 -128.18 110.74
CA LYS A 319 14.75 -129.39 109.87
C LYS A 319 14.12 -129.18 108.49
N VAL A 320 13.66 -127.98 108.17
CA VAL A 320 13.14 -127.60 106.83
C VAL A 320 14.15 -126.76 106.03
N ALA A 321 15.38 -126.64 106.55
CA ALA A 321 16.42 -125.70 106.12
C ALA A 321 16.90 -125.89 104.67
N GLU A 322 16.94 -127.11 104.14
CA GLU A 322 17.48 -127.38 102.79
C GLU A 322 16.46 -127.09 101.67
N LEU A 323 15.21 -127.51 101.84
CA LEU A 323 14.15 -127.30 100.84
C LEU A 323 13.67 -125.85 100.79
N LEU A 324 13.65 -125.16 101.94
CA LEU A 324 13.22 -123.75 102.01
C LEU A 324 14.32 -122.77 101.63
N ALA A 325 15.60 -123.04 101.89
CA ALA A 325 16.70 -122.22 101.38
C ALA A 325 16.72 -122.21 99.83
N GLY A 326 16.51 -123.38 99.20
CA GLY A 326 16.34 -123.47 97.76
C GLY A 326 15.10 -122.71 97.24
N SER A 327 14.00 -122.70 97.99
CA SER A 327 12.79 -121.97 97.61
C SER A 327 12.92 -120.45 97.79
N ASN A 328 13.53 -119.96 98.87
CA ASN A 328 13.73 -118.53 99.11
C ASN A 328 14.80 -117.96 98.18
N ALA A 329 15.87 -118.71 97.88
CA ALA A 329 16.82 -118.33 96.83
C ALA A 329 16.14 -118.20 95.46
N ARG A 330 15.20 -119.11 95.12
CA ARG A 330 14.40 -119.00 93.88
C ARG A 330 13.50 -117.77 93.87
N LYS A 331 12.76 -117.49 94.96
CA LYS A 331 11.89 -116.28 95.06
C LYS A 331 12.70 -114.99 94.96
N LYS A 332 13.83 -114.91 95.67
CA LYS A 332 14.77 -113.78 95.62
C LYS A 332 15.32 -113.56 94.21
N LYS A 333 15.74 -114.64 93.54
CA LYS A 333 16.19 -114.59 92.14
C LYS A 333 15.07 -114.12 91.20
N LEU A 334 13.83 -114.60 91.39
CA LEU A 334 12.70 -114.22 90.56
C LEU A 334 12.34 -112.73 90.70
N VAL A 335 12.23 -112.23 91.94
CA VAL A 335 11.95 -110.81 92.22
C VAL A 335 13.09 -109.94 91.70
N LYS A 336 14.34 -110.34 91.90
CA LYS A 336 15.50 -109.61 91.40
C LYS A 336 15.54 -109.56 89.88
N CYS A 337 15.28 -110.67 89.18
CA CYS A 337 15.13 -110.68 87.72
C CYS A 337 13.99 -109.75 87.26
N ALA A 338 12.83 -109.80 87.90
CA ALA A 338 11.69 -108.94 87.55
C ALA A 338 12.00 -107.45 87.78
N ILE A 339 12.72 -107.09 88.85
CA ILE A 339 13.16 -105.71 89.12
C ILE A 339 14.18 -105.26 88.05
N VAL A 340 15.11 -106.13 87.66
CA VAL A 340 16.08 -105.84 86.59
C VAL A 340 15.37 -105.61 85.26
N GLU A 341 14.45 -106.49 84.86
CA GLU A 341 13.66 -106.32 83.63
C GLU A 341 12.82 -105.02 83.66
N LEU A 342 12.24 -104.66 84.81
CA LEU A 342 11.51 -103.40 84.98
C LEU A 342 12.45 -102.19 84.88
N ARG A 343 13.64 -102.24 85.47
CA ARG A 343 14.65 -101.18 85.36
C ARG A 343 15.12 -101.01 83.92
N GLU A 344 15.44 -102.10 83.23
CA GLU A 344 15.82 -102.08 81.82
C GLU A 344 14.69 -101.53 80.94
N SER A 345 13.44 -101.96 81.17
CA SER A 345 12.27 -101.44 80.45
C SER A 345 12.03 -99.95 80.73
N THR A 346 12.24 -99.49 81.96
CA THR A 346 12.04 -98.09 82.32
C THR A 346 13.17 -97.23 81.74
N ALA A 347 14.43 -97.65 81.88
CA ALA A 347 15.60 -97.00 81.29
C ALA A 347 15.52 -96.94 79.75
N SER A 348 15.01 -97.98 79.09
CA SER A 348 14.77 -97.97 77.64
C SER A 348 13.72 -96.91 77.25
N ARG A 349 12.61 -96.79 78.01
CA ARG A 349 11.60 -95.74 77.81
C ARG A 349 12.17 -94.35 78.06
N THR A 350 13.01 -94.18 79.08
CA THR A 350 13.74 -92.94 79.39
C THR A 350 14.61 -92.52 78.23
N SER A 351 15.47 -93.41 77.76
CA SER A 351 16.36 -93.15 76.64
C SER A 351 15.58 -92.74 75.39
N LYS A 352 14.47 -93.43 75.09
CA LYS A 352 13.63 -93.11 73.93
C LYS A 352 12.94 -91.75 74.06
N LEU A 353 12.37 -91.43 75.22
CA LEU A 353 11.75 -90.13 75.43
C LEU A 353 12.79 -89.00 75.40
N GLN A 354 13.96 -89.21 75.99
CA GLN A 354 15.05 -88.25 75.98
C GLN A 354 15.60 -88.02 74.57
N GLN A 355 15.61 -89.05 73.73
CA GLN A 355 15.92 -88.92 72.29
C GLN A 355 14.87 -88.09 71.53
N GLU A 356 13.56 -88.34 71.75
CA GLU A 356 12.48 -87.52 71.18
C GLU A 356 12.56 -86.06 71.68
N MET A 357 12.97 -85.86 72.93
CA MET A 357 13.19 -84.57 73.54
C MET A 357 14.36 -83.83 72.84
N SER A 358 15.51 -84.48 72.70
CA SER A 358 16.66 -83.92 71.99
C SER A 358 16.36 -83.59 70.52
N THR A 359 15.65 -84.45 69.81
CA THR A 359 15.22 -84.18 68.42
C THR A 359 14.23 -83.01 68.33
N MET A 360 13.32 -82.86 69.30
CA MET A 360 12.45 -81.69 69.38
C MET A 360 13.24 -80.39 69.62
N GLN A 361 14.28 -80.40 70.43
CA GLN A 361 15.14 -79.22 70.66
C GLN A 361 16.00 -78.90 69.44
N GLU A 362 16.55 -79.91 68.78
CA GLU A 362 17.36 -79.74 67.57
C GLU A 362 16.52 -79.14 66.43
N THR A 363 15.33 -79.70 66.17
CA THR A 363 14.40 -79.17 65.16
C THR A 363 13.93 -77.75 65.52
N THR A 364 13.64 -77.49 66.79
CA THR A 364 13.29 -76.13 67.28
C THR A 364 14.43 -75.15 67.07
N GLY A 365 15.67 -75.54 67.38
CA GLY A 365 16.87 -74.72 67.18
C GLY A 365 17.15 -74.44 65.70
N SER A 366 17.02 -75.48 64.85
CA SER A 366 17.18 -75.37 63.39
C SER A 366 16.16 -74.41 62.78
N ILE A 367 14.86 -74.60 63.04
CA ILE A 367 13.81 -73.72 62.50
C ILE A 367 13.98 -72.28 63.00
N LYS A 368 14.34 -72.10 64.28
CA LYS A 368 14.62 -70.77 64.83
C LYS A 368 15.79 -70.09 64.11
N ALA A 369 16.85 -70.82 63.79
CA ALA A 369 18.00 -70.29 63.07
C ALA A 369 17.64 -69.91 61.62
N GLU A 370 16.95 -70.80 60.89
CA GLU A 370 16.48 -70.52 59.53
C GLU A 370 15.53 -69.31 59.49
N TRP A 371 14.58 -69.24 60.43
CA TRP A 371 13.63 -68.13 60.52
C TRP A 371 14.32 -66.79 60.83
N THR A 372 15.33 -66.80 61.70
CA THR A 372 16.13 -65.61 62.01
C THR A 372 16.91 -65.15 60.78
N SER A 373 17.52 -66.09 60.05
CA SER A 373 18.23 -65.81 58.79
C SER A 373 17.30 -65.23 57.71
N TYR A 374 16.12 -65.84 57.52
CA TYR A 374 15.10 -65.33 56.61
C TYR A 374 14.65 -63.91 56.98
N THR A 375 14.37 -63.66 58.27
CA THR A 375 13.97 -62.32 58.76
C THR A 375 15.06 -61.29 58.45
N GLN A 376 16.32 -61.61 58.73
CA GLN A 376 17.45 -60.70 58.52
C GLN A 376 17.68 -60.41 57.03
N SER A 377 17.54 -61.44 56.18
CA SER A 377 17.60 -61.29 54.73
C SER A 377 16.45 -60.43 54.21
N ALA A 378 15.21 -60.67 54.65
CA ALA A 378 14.05 -59.89 54.25
C ALA A 378 14.20 -58.40 54.66
N GLU A 379 14.64 -58.11 55.88
CA GLU A 379 14.91 -56.74 56.32
C GLU A 379 16.00 -56.07 55.48
N SER A 380 17.07 -56.79 55.13
CA SER A 380 18.13 -56.28 54.25
C SER A 380 17.59 -55.92 52.86
N HIS A 381 16.78 -56.79 52.25
CA HIS A 381 16.17 -56.52 50.95
C HIS A 381 15.25 -55.29 51.00
N PHE A 382 14.42 -55.12 52.03
CA PHE A 382 13.58 -53.93 52.15
C PHE A 382 14.37 -52.63 52.31
N LEU A 383 15.52 -52.67 53.01
CA LEU A 383 16.41 -51.52 53.12
C LEU A 383 17.07 -51.18 51.78
N GLU A 384 17.50 -52.18 51.03
CA GLU A 384 18.08 -52.04 49.70
C GLU A 384 17.05 -51.47 48.69
N ASP A 385 15.82 -51.98 48.70
CA ASP A 385 14.71 -51.47 47.89
C ASP A 385 14.40 -50.01 48.25
N THR A 386 14.36 -49.68 49.55
CA THR A 386 14.14 -48.31 50.02
C THR A 386 15.25 -47.37 49.54
N ALA A 387 16.51 -47.79 49.65
CA ALA A 387 17.65 -47.02 49.14
C ALA A 387 17.58 -46.83 47.62
N SER A 388 17.25 -47.90 46.87
CA SER A 388 17.09 -47.85 45.42
C SER A 388 16.00 -46.88 44.98
N VAL A 389 14.86 -46.86 45.68
CA VAL A 389 13.77 -45.88 45.44
C VAL A 389 14.23 -44.45 45.75
N GLN A 390 15.02 -44.23 46.81
CA GLN A 390 15.57 -42.89 47.10
C GLN A 390 16.57 -42.41 46.06
N ILE A 391 17.46 -43.29 45.59
CA ILE A 391 18.41 -42.97 44.53
C ILE A 391 17.66 -42.61 43.25
N GLY A 392 16.72 -43.46 42.81
CA GLY A 392 15.92 -43.19 41.61
C GLY A 392 15.05 -41.93 41.72
N LYS A 393 14.55 -41.61 42.92
CA LYS A 393 13.88 -40.34 43.21
C LYS A 393 14.83 -39.16 42.99
N GLY A 394 16.03 -39.20 43.57
CA GLY A 394 17.04 -38.15 43.43
C GLY A 394 17.41 -37.90 41.97
N ASP A 395 17.69 -38.97 41.21
CA ASP A 395 18.03 -38.88 39.78
C ASP A 395 16.89 -38.22 38.97
N MET A 396 15.63 -38.56 39.26
CA MET A 396 14.48 -37.94 38.60
C MET A 396 14.25 -36.48 39.05
N GLU A 397 14.48 -36.16 40.32
CA GLU A 397 14.40 -34.78 40.84
C GLU A 397 15.46 -33.89 40.18
N ASP A 398 16.69 -34.38 39.98
CA ASP A 398 17.76 -33.65 39.29
C ASP A 398 17.38 -33.34 37.84
N VAL A 399 16.80 -34.31 37.12
CA VAL A 399 16.30 -34.11 35.75
C VAL A 399 15.16 -33.10 35.72
N LEU A 400 14.18 -33.23 36.62
CA LEU A 400 13.05 -32.28 36.72
C LEU A 400 13.53 -30.87 37.06
N HIS A 401 14.50 -30.73 37.95
CA HIS A 401 15.07 -29.43 38.32
C HIS A 401 15.76 -28.78 37.12
N LYS A 402 16.57 -29.54 36.37
CA LYS A 402 17.22 -29.05 35.15
C LYS A 402 16.20 -28.66 34.08
N CYS A 403 15.16 -29.46 33.87
CA CYS A 403 14.06 -29.14 32.95
C CYS A 403 13.33 -27.86 33.38
N MET A 404 13.08 -27.69 34.67
CA MET A 404 12.44 -26.49 35.23
C MET A 404 13.30 -25.24 35.03
N GLU A 405 14.61 -25.34 35.27
CA GLU A 405 15.56 -24.25 35.08
C GLU A 405 15.60 -23.83 33.61
N GLN A 406 15.67 -24.79 32.68
CA GLN A 406 15.63 -24.52 31.25
C GLN A 406 14.30 -23.91 30.80
N ALA A 407 13.17 -24.40 31.30
CA ALA A 407 11.85 -23.83 31.00
C ALA A 407 11.71 -22.38 31.53
N LYS A 408 12.28 -22.09 32.70
CA LYS A 408 12.32 -20.72 33.25
C LYS A 408 13.24 -19.80 32.45
N LEU A 409 14.41 -20.28 32.07
CA LEU A 409 15.35 -19.53 31.23
C LEU A 409 14.72 -19.23 29.87
N GLY A 410 14.11 -20.23 29.23
CA GLY A 410 13.37 -20.08 27.98
C GLY A 410 12.25 -19.04 28.09
N ALA A 411 11.49 -19.05 29.18
CA ALA A 411 10.45 -18.05 29.42
C ALA A 411 11.01 -16.63 29.62
N GLN A 412 12.13 -16.47 30.34
CA GLN A 412 12.78 -15.17 30.48
C GLN A 412 13.33 -14.65 29.15
N GLN A 413 13.99 -15.51 28.38
CA GLN A 413 14.50 -15.16 27.05
C GLN A 413 13.35 -14.79 26.11
N TRP A 414 12.25 -15.53 26.13
CA TRP A 414 11.06 -15.23 25.34
C TRP A 414 10.47 -13.88 25.71
N LYS A 415 10.29 -13.61 27.00
CA LYS A 415 9.81 -12.32 27.49
C LYS A 415 10.73 -11.18 27.06
N SER A 416 12.04 -11.34 27.16
CA SER A 416 13.01 -10.34 26.69
C SER A 416 12.93 -10.11 25.18
N ALA A 417 12.71 -11.16 24.39
CA ALA A 417 12.53 -11.06 22.95
C ALA A 417 11.23 -10.32 22.60
N GLN A 418 10.14 -10.64 23.29
CA GLN A 418 8.85 -9.96 23.15
C GLN A 418 8.95 -8.46 23.51
N GLU A 419 9.61 -8.12 24.61
CA GLU A 419 9.84 -6.72 25.01
C GLU A 419 10.69 -5.98 23.98
N SER A 420 11.72 -6.63 23.43
CA SER A 420 12.57 -6.07 22.36
C SER A 420 11.77 -5.84 21.08
N LEU A 421 10.91 -6.78 20.71
CA LEU A 421 10.04 -6.66 19.53
C LEU A 421 9.02 -5.52 19.71
N LEU A 422 8.38 -5.43 20.89
CA LEU A 422 7.47 -4.33 21.22
C LEU A 422 8.19 -2.97 21.18
N HIS A 423 9.44 -2.92 21.63
CA HIS A 423 10.25 -1.71 21.56
C HIS A 423 10.59 -1.32 20.11
N LEU A 424 10.95 -2.31 19.28
CA LEU A 424 11.21 -2.10 17.85
C LEU A 424 9.94 -1.64 17.12
N GLU A 425 8.79 -2.26 17.39
CA GLU A 425 7.48 -1.87 16.86
C GLU A 425 7.19 -0.40 17.18
N LYS A 426 7.30 0.00 18.46
CA LYS A 426 7.09 1.39 18.88
C LYS A 426 8.03 2.36 18.19
N THR A 427 9.30 1.99 18.05
CA THR A 427 10.32 2.82 17.39
C THR A 427 10.03 2.98 15.90
N ASN A 428 9.65 1.90 15.22
CA ASN A 428 9.28 1.93 13.81
C ASN A 428 8.02 2.76 13.58
N VAL A 429 7.00 2.61 14.42
CA VAL A 429 5.77 3.43 14.36
C VAL A 429 6.10 4.91 14.53
N ALA A 430 6.92 5.27 15.51
CA ALA A 430 7.35 6.66 15.71
C ALA A 430 8.14 7.20 14.50
N SER A 431 9.03 6.39 13.91
CA SER A 431 9.77 6.79 12.71
C SER A 431 8.87 7.00 11.50
N VAL A 432 7.87 6.13 11.30
CA VAL A 432 6.90 6.26 10.21
C VAL A 432 6.03 7.50 10.43
N ASP A 433 5.58 7.75 11.66
CA ASP A 433 4.82 8.95 12.01
C ASP A 433 5.60 10.24 11.72
N GLU A 434 6.89 10.29 12.05
CA GLU A 434 7.77 11.42 11.73
C GLU A 434 7.90 11.66 10.22
N ILE A 435 8.09 10.59 9.44
CA ILE A 435 8.19 10.67 7.97
C ILE A 435 6.87 11.17 7.38
N VAL A 436 5.73 10.60 7.81
CA VAL A 436 4.40 10.99 7.34
C VAL A 436 4.11 12.44 7.69
N ARG A 437 4.40 12.87 8.92
CA ARG A 437 4.24 14.25 9.35
C ARG A 437 5.11 15.21 8.55
N GLY A 438 6.39 14.89 8.35
CA GLY A 438 7.27 15.69 7.50
C GLY A 438 6.76 15.78 6.06
N GLY A 439 6.22 14.69 5.50
CA GLY A 439 5.55 14.67 4.21
C GLY A 439 4.33 15.59 4.18
N MET A 440 3.44 15.50 5.16
CA MET A 440 2.27 16.37 5.28
C MET A 440 2.65 17.86 5.39
N ASP A 441 3.65 18.19 6.20
CA ASP A 441 4.13 19.57 6.35
C ASP A 441 4.63 20.14 5.02
N THR A 442 5.37 19.34 4.23
CA THR A 442 5.83 19.77 2.90
C THR A 442 4.69 19.95 1.90
N ILE A 443 3.68 19.08 1.92
CA ILE A 443 2.47 19.19 1.10
C ILE A 443 1.71 20.47 1.46
N ASP A 444 1.58 20.77 2.75
CA ASP A 444 0.90 21.98 3.22
C ASP A 444 1.62 23.26 2.79
N ILE A 445 2.96 23.27 2.86
CA ILE A 445 3.78 24.37 2.35
C ILE A 445 3.60 24.54 0.84
N LEU A 446 3.65 23.45 0.07
CA LEU A 446 3.43 23.46 -1.38
C LEU A 446 2.04 23.99 -1.73
N ARG A 447 0.99 23.52 -1.02
CA ARG A 447 -0.38 24.01 -1.18
C ARG A 447 -0.48 25.50 -0.92
N GLY A 448 0.18 26.00 0.12
CA GLY A 448 0.24 27.44 0.43
C GLY A 448 0.92 28.25 -0.70
N ARG A 449 2.07 27.78 -1.19
CA ARG A 449 2.78 28.42 -2.31
C ARG A 449 1.97 28.41 -3.60
N PHE A 450 1.35 27.29 -3.93
CA PHE A 450 0.50 27.16 -5.12
C PHE A 450 -0.70 28.10 -5.02
N SER A 451 -1.37 28.15 -3.87
CA SER A 451 -2.50 29.06 -3.64
C SER A 451 -2.09 30.53 -3.77
N SER A 452 -0.90 30.89 -3.26
CA SER A 452 -0.35 32.24 -3.41
C SER A 452 -0.02 32.57 -4.86
N ALA A 453 0.59 31.63 -5.60
CA ALA A 453 0.95 31.82 -6.99
C ALA A 453 -0.30 31.98 -7.88
N VAL A 454 -1.32 31.15 -7.66
CA VAL A 454 -2.62 31.25 -8.35
C VAL A 454 -3.29 32.59 -8.04
N SER A 455 -3.29 33.02 -6.77
CA SER A 455 -3.89 34.31 -6.40
C SER A 455 -3.17 35.49 -7.05
N SER A 456 -1.84 35.49 -7.08
CA SER A 456 -1.04 36.52 -7.76
C SER A 456 -1.30 36.55 -9.26
N ALA A 457 -1.32 35.39 -9.93
CA ALA A 457 -1.59 35.32 -11.37
C ALA A 457 -3.01 35.81 -11.71
N LEU A 458 -3.98 35.53 -10.83
CA LEU A 458 -5.35 36.03 -10.97
C LEU A 458 -5.42 37.55 -10.80
N GLU A 459 -4.74 38.12 -9.80
CA GLU A 459 -4.64 39.57 -9.60
C GLU A 459 -3.93 40.28 -10.77
N ASP A 460 -2.86 39.69 -11.30
CA ASP A 460 -2.15 40.22 -12.48
C ASP A 460 -3.05 40.21 -13.71
N THR A 461 -3.84 39.14 -13.90
CA THR A 461 -4.81 39.03 -14.99
C THR A 461 -5.95 40.03 -14.86
N ASP A 462 -6.49 40.23 -13.65
CA ASP A 462 -7.52 41.25 -13.38
C ASP A 462 -6.96 42.66 -13.65
N THR A 463 -5.75 42.94 -13.18
CA THR A 463 -5.05 44.21 -13.42
C THR A 463 -4.83 44.45 -14.91
N GLY A 464 -4.37 43.43 -15.64
CA GLY A 464 -4.24 43.48 -17.11
C GLY A 464 -5.58 43.77 -17.80
N SER A 465 -6.65 43.13 -17.34
CA SER A 465 -8.00 43.31 -17.86
C SER A 465 -8.54 44.71 -17.58
N GLN A 466 -8.36 45.25 -16.37
CA GLN A 466 -8.75 46.62 -16.03
C GLN A 466 -7.97 47.66 -16.82
N ASN A 467 -6.67 47.44 -17.03
CA ASN A 467 -5.86 48.31 -17.88
C ASN A 467 -6.38 48.32 -19.32
N LEU A 468 -6.70 47.16 -19.89
CA LEU A 468 -7.32 47.07 -21.21
C LEU A 468 -8.65 47.81 -21.27
N LEU A 469 -9.54 47.62 -20.28
CA LEU A 469 -10.82 48.33 -20.20
C LEU A 469 -10.61 49.85 -20.15
N SER A 470 -9.68 50.34 -19.33
CA SER A 470 -9.36 51.77 -19.25
C SER A 470 -8.81 52.34 -20.56
N SER A 471 -8.04 51.55 -21.31
CA SER A 471 -7.51 51.93 -22.63
C SER A 471 -8.62 52.00 -23.68
N ILE A 472 -9.55 51.04 -23.64
CA ILE A 472 -10.75 51.05 -24.50
C ILE A 472 -11.62 52.27 -24.19
N ASP A 473 -11.90 52.56 -22.92
CA ASP A 473 -12.67 53.74 -22.51
C ASP A 473 -11.99 55.05 -22.93
N ARG A 474 -10.65 55.12 -22.80
CA ARG A 474 -9.85 56.25 -23.27
C ARG A 474 -9.99 56.44 -24.77
N SER A 475 -9.91 55.36 -25.55
CA SER A 475 -10.08 55.39 -27.00
C SER A 475 -11.49 55.85 -27.38
N LEU A 476 -12.52 55.28 -26.75
CA LEU A 476 -13.92 55.67 -26.98
C LEU A 476 -14.16 57.15 -26.65
N GLN A 477 -13.54 57.66 -25.59
CA GLN A 477 -13.63 59.08 -25.25
C GLN A 477 -13.00 59.97 -26.32
N LEU A 478 -11.82 59.59 -26.84
CA LEU A 478 -11.15 60.31 -27.92
C LEU A 478 -11.97 60.28 -29.21
N ASP A 479 -12.57 59.13 -29.53
CA ASP A 479 -13.47 59.00 -30.68
C ASP A 479 -14.70 59.90 -30.51
N HIS A 480 -15.28 59.97 -29.31
CA HIS A 480 -16.41 60.86 -29.02
C HIS A 480 -16.02 62.34 -29.14
N GLU A 481 -14.83 62.73 -28.68
CA GLU A 481 -14.30 64.09 -28.84
C GLU A 481 -14.04 64.41 -30.32
N ALA A 482 -13.47 63.49 -31.08
CA ALA A 482 -13.27 63.64 -32.52
C ALA A 482 -14.60 63.77 -33.27
N CYS A 483 -15.60 62.95 -32.93
CA CYS A 483 -16.95 63.07 -33.47
C CYS A 483 -17.58 64.41 -33.13
N GLY A 484 -17.48 64.87 -31.88
CA GLY A 484 -17.99 66.19 -31.46
C GLY A 484 -17.32 67.34 -32.20
N ASN A 485 -16.00 67.27 -32.41
CA ASN A 485 -15.25 68.23 -33.21
C ASN A 485 -15.71 68.23 -34.68
N LEU A 486 -15.90 67.06 -35.28
CA LEU A 486 -16.43 66.93 -36.64
C LEU A 486 -17.85 67.51 -36.74
N ASP A 487 -18.73 67.18 -35.80
CA ASP A 487 -20.09 67.73 -35.75
C ASP A 487 -20.07 69.25 -35.61
N SER A 488 -19.15 69.82 -34.81
CA SER A 488 -19.01 71.27 -34.66
C SER A 488 -18.63 71.98 -35.97
N MET A 489 -17.97 71.29 -36.91
CA MET A 489 -17.67 71.83 -38.24
C MET A 489 -18.77 71.54 -39.26
N ILE A 490 -19.34 70.33 -39.23
CA ILE A 490 -20.33 69.87 -40.22
C ILE A 490 -21.68 70.55 -39.99
N VAL A 491 -22.14 70.68 -38.75
CA VAL A 491 -23.46 71.24 -38.42
C VAL A 491 -23.62 72.67 -38.93
N PRO A 492 -22.67 73.61 -38.71
CA PRO A 492 -22.73 74.96 -39.29
C PRO A 492 -22.69 74.94 -40.81
N CYS A 493 -21.81 74.13 -41.43
CA CYS A 493 -21.77 73.99 -42.90
C CYS A 493 -23.11 73.52 -43.47
N CYS A 494 -23.78 72.56 -42.83
CA CYS A 494 -25.12 72.12 -43.22
C CYS A 494 -26.18 73.21 -43.02
N GLY A 495 -26.02 74.08 -42.01
CA GLY A 495 -26.82 75.28 -41.81
C GLY A 495 -26.63 76.28 -42.95
N ASP A 496 -25.39 76.67 -43.23
CA ASP A 496 -25.04 77.60 -44.30
C ASP A 496 -25.49 77.10 -45.67
N LEU A 497 -25.37 75.80 -45.95
CA LEU A 497 -25.84 75.18 -47.19
C LEU A 497 -27.37 75.27 -47.33
N ARG A 498 -28.09 75.12 -46.20
CA ARG A 498 -29.56 75.25 -46.17
C ARG A 498 -29.98 76.69 -46.40
N ASP A 499 -29.28 77.64 -45.77
CA ASP A 499 -29.53 79.07 -45.96
C ASP A 499 -29.23 79.50 -47.38
N LEU A 500 -28.11 79.06 -47.97
CA LEU A 500 -27.78 79.26 -49.38
C LEU A 500 -28.86 78.69 -50.30
N ASN A 501 -29.30 77.46 -50.07
CA ASN A 501 -30.35 76.84 -50.87
C ASN A 501 -31.67 77.62 -50.77
N SER A 502 -32.03 78.09 -49.57
CA SER A 502 -33.23 78.92 -49.36
C SER A 502 -33.13 80.29 -50.03
N GLY A 503 -31.96 80.94 -49.96
CA GLY A 503 -31.70 82.22 -50.60
C GLY A 503 -31.66 82.10 -52.12
N HIS A 504 -31.03 81.05 -52.65
CA HIS A 504 -31.02 80.75 -54.08
C HIS A 504 -32.43 80.46 -54.59
N TYR A 505 -33.22 79.68 -53.85
CA TYR A 505 -34.62 79.44 -54.15
C TYR A 505 -35.43 80.75 -54.21
N HIS A 506 -35.27 81.62 -53.20
CA HIS A 506 -35.93 82.92 -53.18
C HIS A 506 -35.57 83.78 -54.39
N LYS A 507 -34.29 83.80 -54.77
CA LYS A 507 -33.79 84.57 -55.91
C LYS A 507 -34.25 84.01 -57.26
N ILE A 508 -34.37 82.67 -57.39
CA ILE A 508 -34.98 82.04 -58.55
C ILE A 508 -36.45 82.47 -58.69
N VAL A 509 -37.20 82.49 -57.58
CA VAL A 509 -38.60 82.94 -57.58
C VAL A 509 -38.69 84.40 -58.02
N GLU A 510 -37.86 85.28 -57.45
CA GLU A 510 -37.81 86.72 -57.81
C GLU A 510 -37.45 86.93 -59.29
N ILE A 511 -36.45 86.21 -59.81
CA ILE A 511 -36.08 86.27 -61.23
C ILE A 511 -37.23 85.78 -62.11
N THR A 512 -37.90 84.69 -61.72
CA THR A 512 -39.04 84.15 -62.47
C THR A 512 -40.21 85.13 -62.50
N GLU A 513 -40.48 85.80 -61.38
CA GLU A 513 -41.51 86.85 -61.25
C GLU A 513 -41.15 88.09 -62.08
N ASN A 514 -39.91 88.58 -62.00
CA ASN A 514 -39.45 89.72 -62.81
C ASN A 514 -39.40 89.39 -64.31
N ALA A 515 -38.98 88.18 -64.69
CA ALA A 515 -39.03 87.74 -66.08
C ALA A 515 -40.48 87.66 -66.57
N GLY A 516 -41.40 87.18 -65.72
CA GLY A 516 -42.83 87.22 -65.97
C GLY A 516 -43.31 88.65 -66.21
N LYS A 517 -42.98 89.59 -65.33
CA LYS A 517 -43.35 91.01 -65.45
C LYS A 517 -42.78 91.66 -66.73
N CYS A 518 -41.50 91.47 -67.01
CA CYS A 518 -40.85 92.01 -68.20
C CYS A 518 -41.42 91.44 -69.51
N LEU A 519 -41.73 90.14 -69.55
CA LEU A 519 -42.17 89.47 -70.78
C LEU A 519 -43.70 89.52 -70.99
N LEU A 520 -44.50 89.54 -69.93
CA LEU A 520 -45.97 89.58 -70.02
C LEU A 520 -46.56 90.99 -69.89
N GLU A 521 -45.99 91.87 -69.07
CA GLU A 521 -46.58 93.17 -68.76
C GLU A 521 -45.86 94.36 -69.45
N GLU A 522 -44.53 94.32 -69.56
CA GLU A 522 -43.73 95.47 -70.04
C GLU A 522 -43.24 95.35 -71.50
N TYR A 523 -43.42 94.19 -72.15
CA TYR A 523 -43.03 94.02 -73.56
C TYR A 523 -44.12 94.55 -74.51
N THR A 524 -44.15 95.87 -74.73
CA THR A 524 -44.95 96.50 -75.79
C THR A 524 -44.06 96.91 -76.97
N VAL A 525 -43.83 95.97 -77.90
CA VAL A 525 -43.21 96.27 -79.20
C VAL A 525 -44.30 96.73 -80.18
N ASP A 526 -43.95 97.79 -80.91
CA ASP A 526 -44.64 98.43 -82.04
C ASP A 526 -45.70 99.50 -81.74
N GLN A 527 -45.23 100.70 -81.40
CA GLN A 527 -45.85 101.95 -81.89
C GLN A 527 -44.79 102.84 -82.60
N PRO A 528 -45.02 103.24 -83.87
CA PRO A 528 -44.05 104.00 -84.65
C PRO A 528 -44.09 105.50 -84.27
N SER A 529 -43.07 105.97 -83.56
CA SER A 529 -42.88 107.38 -83.21
C SER A 529 -41.78 108.01 -84.08
N CYS A 530 -42.19 108.76 -85.09
CA CYS A 530 -41.33 109.56 -85.98
C CYS A 530 -40.70 110.74 -85.23
N SER A 531 -39.68 110.51 -84.40
CA SER A 531 -38.89 111.57 -83.76
C SER A 531 -37.47 111.09 -83.49
N THR A 532 -36.52 111.61 -84.26
CA THR A 532 -35.09 111.30 -84.18
C THR A 532 -34.49 111.78 -82.85
N PRO A 533 -33.81 110.90 -82.06
CA PRO A 533 -33.28 111.24 -80.74
C PRO A 533 -32.09 112.21 -80.81
N LYS A 534 -32.06 113.19 -79.90
CA LYS A 534 -30.91 114.09 -79.71
C LYS A 534 -29.90 113.48 -78.72
N LYS A 535 -28.62 113.58 -79.08
CA LYS A 535 -27.44 113.05 -78.40
C LYS A 535 -27.30 113.66 -76.98
N ARG A 536 -27.32 112.83 -75.94
CA ARG A 536 -27.00 113.25 -74.56
C ARG A 536 -25.48 113.40 -74.38
N PRO A 537 -24.99 114.42 -73.66
CA PRO A 537 -23.59 114.51 -73.26
C PRO A 537 -23.30 113.49 -72.15
N ILE A 538 -22.22 112.72 -72.29
CA ILE A 538 -21.69 111.82 -71.27
C ILE A 538 -20.71 112.64 -70.43
N ASN A 539 -20.93 112.72 -69.11
CA ASN A 539 -20.01 113.33 -68.15
C ASN A 539 -18.96 112.26 -67.76
N PRO A 540 -17.66 112.44 -68.04
CA PRO A 540 -16.64 111.53 -67.55
C PRO A 540 -16.39 111.71 -66.04
N SER A 541 -16.30 110.59 -65.32
CA SER A 541 -16.01 110.50 -63.88
C SER A 541 -14.68 111.18 -63.52
N SER A 542 -14.60 111.81 -62.33
CA SER A 542 -13.42 112.58 -61.91
C SER A 542 -12.21 111.69 -61.63
N VAL A 543 -11.00 112.27 -61.79
CA VAL A 543 -9.70 111.60 -61.55
C VAL A 543 -9.62 110.98 -60.15
N THR A 544 -10.26 111.60 -59.16
CA THR A 544 -10.36 111.07 -57.78
C THR A 544 -11.03 109.69 -57.68
N SER A 545 -12.08 109.42 -58.45
CA SER A 545 -12.78 108.11 -58.44
C SER A 545 -12.00 107.00 -59.16
N ILE A 546 -11.01 107.36 -59.98
CA ILE A 546 -10.10 106.42 -60.63
C ILE A 546 -8.90 106.11 -59.71
N GLU A 547 -8.45 107.08 -58.92
CA GLU A 547 -7.34 106.91 -57.96
C GLU A 547 -7.75 106.01 -56.77
N GLU A 548 -9.01 106.04 -56.32
CA GLU A 548 -9.53 105.19 -55.24
C GLU A 548 -9.67 103.70 -55.61
N LEU A 549 -9.66 103.37 -56.92
CA LEU A 549 -9.72 101.99 -57.41
C LEU A 549 -8.33 101.39 -57.65
N ARG A 550 -7.26 102.12 -57.35
CA ARG A 550 -5.89 101.62 -57.51
C ARG A 550 -5.46 100.86 -56.26
N THR A 551 -4.92 99.65 -56.45
CA THR A 551 -4.35 98.85 -55.37
C THR A 551 -3.24 99.64 -54.66
N PRO A 552 -3.25 99.74 -53.31
CA PRO A 552 -2.20 100.40 -52.54
C PRO A 552 -0.81 99.82 -52.79
N SER A 553 0.24 100.57 -52.44
CA SER A 553 1.61 100.13 -52.66
C SER A 553 1.95 98.89 -51.81
N PHE A 554 2.81 98.01 -52.33
CA PHE A 554 3.19 96.77 -51.64
C PHE A 554 3.80 97.01 -50.24
N GLU A 555 4.42 98.17 -50.03
CA GLU A 555 5.03 98.58 -48.76
C GLU A 555 3.99 98.95 -47.69
N GLU A 556 2.84 99.52 -48.08
CA GLU A 556 1.70 99.80 -47.18
C GLU A 556 0.91 98.53 -46.84
N LEU A 557 0.79 97.58 -47.77
CA LEU A 557 0.20 96.27 -47.46
C LEU A 557 1.09 95.47 -46.49
N LEU A 558 2.41 95.63 -46.57
CA LEU A 558 3.37 95.03 -45.64
C LEU A 558 3.32 95.70 -44.26
N SER A 559 3.22 97.02 -44.14
CA SER A 559 3.15 97.68 -42.83
C SER A 559 1.90 97.28 -42.03
N VAL A 560 0.74 97.14 -42.69
CA VAL A 560 -0.50 96.66 -42.05
C VAL A 560 -0.37 95.21 -41.58
N PHE A 561 0.38 94.37 -42.29
CA PHE A 561 0.66 92.99 -41.89
C PHE A 561 1.67 92.88 -40.73
N TRP A 562 2.64 93.80 -40.64
CA TRP A 562 3.64 93.82 -39.57
C TRP A 562 3.15 94.51 -38.29
N ASP A 563 2.31 95.54 -38.39
CA ASP A 563 1.71 96.24 -37.23
C ASP A 563 0.72 95.34 -36.46
N ALA A 564 0.08 94.37 -37.13
CA ALA A 564 -0.75 93.35 -36.47
C ALA A 564 0.07 92.33 -35.65
N LYS A 565 1.40 92.30 -35.78
CA LYS A 565 2.26 91.25 -35.20
C LYS A 565 3.22 91.75 -34.11
N SER A 566 3.23 93.04 -33.75
CA SER A 566 4.16 93.57 -32.74
C SER A 566 3.48 94.23 -31.53
N SER A 567 3.07 93.42 -30.55
CA SER A 567 3.08 93.83 -29.14
C SER A 567 3.85 92.78 -28.33
N LYS A 568 5.11 93.09 -27.98
CA LYS A 568 5.96 92.28 -27.09
C LYS A 568 5.89 92.82 -25.66
N GLN A 569 5.78 91.94 -24.65
CA GLN A 569 6.52 92.13 -23.40
C GLN A 569 6.88 90.82 -22.65
N ALA A 570 8.20 90.63 -22.49
CA ALA A 570 9.04 90.02 -21.45
C ALA A 570 8.63 88.78 -20.57
N ASN A 571 9.43 87.71 -20.74
CA ASN A 571 9.99 86.71 -19.79
C ASN A 571 9.23 86.24 -18.51
N GLY A 572 9.00 84.91 -18.44
CA GLY A 572 9.46 84.06 -17.32
C GLY A 572 8.42 83.33 -16.44
N ASP A 573 8.21 82.03 -16.72
CA ASP A 573 7.74 80.91 -15.87
C ASP A 573 6.28 80.80 -15.35
N ALA A 574 5.46 80.19 -16.22
CA ALA A 574 4.73 78.92 -16.03
C ALA A 574 3.97 78.61 -14.72
N LYS A 575 2.76 79.17 -14.58
CA LYS A 575 1.51 78.40 -14.42
C LYS A 575 0.31 79.37 -14.44
N HIS A 576 -0.80 78.92 -15.03
CA HIS A 576 -2.12 79.56 -15.18
C HIS A 576 -2.35 80.41 -16.45
N ILE A 577 -2.99 79.76 -17.43
CA ILE A 577 -4.29 80.11 -18.07
C ILE A 577 -4.26 79.63 -19.53
N LEU A 578 -4.93 78.49 -19.76
CA LEU A 578 -5.38 78.05 -21.07
C LEU A 578 -6.80 78.59 -21.24
N GLU A 579 -6.95 79.75 -21.88
CA GLU A 579 -8.20 80.14 -22.54
C GLU A 579 -7.86 81.21 -23.59
N ALA A 580 -8.32 80.97 -24.82
CA ALA A 580 -8.20 81.82 -26.01
C ALA A 580 -6.87 81.80 -26.81
N ALA A 581 -6.59 80.70 -27.52
CA ALA A 581 -5.78 80.74 -28.77
C ALA A 581 -6.02 79.52 -29.69
N VAL A 582 -7.27 79.09 -29.85
CA VAL A 582 -7.67 78.20 -30.97
C VAL A 582 -8.49 79.03 -31.94
N ALA A 583 -7.83 79.63 -32.92
CA ALA A 583 -8.43 79.98 -34.20
C ALA A 583 -7.30 80.30 -35.20
N MET A 584 -7.36 79.68 -36.38
CA MET A 584 -6.53 79.92 -37.55
C MET A 584 -5.13 79.26 -37.56
N ARG A 585 -5.08 77.92 -37.49
CA ARG A 585 -4.10 77.17 -38.29
C ARG A 585 -4.76 76.80 -39.61
N ASP A 586 -4.35 77.51 -40.66
CA ASP A 586 -4.65 77.17 -42.04
C ASP A 586 -3.90 75.87 -42.42
N SER A 587 -4.66 74.95 -42.98
CA SER A 587 -4.31 73.57 -43.26
C SER A 587 -3.81 73.43 -44.70
N ARG A 588 -2.51 73.54 -44.92
CA ARG A 588 -1.82 72.92 -46.06
C ARG A 588 -0.43 72.46 -45.62
N VAL A 589 -0.31 71.15 -45.36
CA VAL A 589 0.99 70.48 -45.18
C VAL A 589 1.35 69.77 -46.49
N PRO A 590 2.62 69.81 -46.94
CA PRO A 590 3.08 69.08 -48.12
C PRO A 590 3.17 67.57 -47.85
N LEU A 591 2.95 66.78 -48.90
CA LEU A 591 3.29 65.36 -48.94
C LEU A 591 4.78 65.16 -48.66
N THR A 592 5.13 64.50 -47.55
CA THR A 592 6.45 63.88 -47.36
C THR A 592 6.29 62.37 -47.36
N ALA A 593 6.95 61.72 -48.33
CA ALA A 593 7.30 60.33 -48.27
C ALA A 593 8.30 60.11 -47.12
N LEU A 594 8.02 59.11 -46.28
CA LEU A 594 8.96 58.51 -45.34
C LEU A 594 9.41 57.18 -45.95
N ASN A 595 10.72 57.05 -46.14
CA ASN A 595 11.45 55.79 -46.06
C ASN A 595 12.04 55.71 -44.66
#